data_AF-A0A3N9UP30-F1
#
_entry.id   AF-A0A3N9UP30-F1
#
_cell.length_a   1.000
_cell.length_b   1.000
_cell.length_c   1.000
_cell.angle_alpha   90.00
_cell.angle_beta   90.00
_cell.angle_gamma   90.00
#
_symmetry.space_group_name_H-M   'P 1'
#
loop_
_entity.id
_entity.type
_entity.pdbx_description
1 polymer ?
#
loop_
_entity_poly.entity_id
_entity_poly.type
_entity_poly.pdbx_seq_one_letter_code
_entity_poly.pdbx_strand_id
1 'polypeptide(L)'
;MIPVKKEAISKELIEPYFERWERLSDQIFHAHDERNGEAKSLMEEGIALFEELVLNTSLVEQTSLIQTNEEYEVFPINGMERFLFIKARPAQYACFRQLDELFKEIKKRYARLRIKA
;
A
#
# COMPACT_ATOMS: atom_id res chain seq x y z
N MET A 1 11.54 -8.75 -11.78
CA MET A 1 10.55 -7.67 -11.56
C MET A 1 9.21 -8.04 -12.20
N ILE A 2 8.14 -8.13 -11.41
CA ILE A 2 6.76 -8.36 -11.81
C ILE A 2 6.18 -7.06 -12.38
N PRO A 3 5.75 -7.06 -13.65
CA PRO A 3 5.23 -5.87 -14.30
C PRO A 3 3.82 -5.49 -13.82
N VAL A 4 3.46 -4.22 -13.99
CA VAL A 4 2.08 -3.76 -13.75
C VAL A 4 1.15 -4.20 -14.88
N LYS A 5 -0.09 -4.53 -14.51
CA LYS A 5 -1.22 -4.74 -15.43
C LYS A 5 -1.75 -3.37 -15.88
N LYS A 6 -1.40 -2.95 -17.11
CA LYS A 6 -1.61 -1.56 -17.59
C LYS A 6 -3.07 -1.12 -17.57
N GLU A 7 -3.98 -2.01 -17.93
CA GLU A 7 -5.42 -1.77 -17.91
C GLU A 7 -6.00 -1.62 -16.50
N ALA A 8 -5.30 -2.12 -15.46
CA ALA A 8 -5.74 -2.06 -14.08
C ALA A 8 -5.24 -0.81 -13.33
N ILE A 9 -4.33 -0.03 -13.92
CA ILE A 9 -3.75 1.17 -13.28
C ILE A 9 -4.37 2.48 -13.76
N SER A 10 -5.51 2.44 -14.47
CA SER A 10 -6.25 3.65 -14.83
C SER A 10 -6.63 4.44 -13.58
N LYS A 11 -6.83 5.76 -13.73
CA LYS A 11 -7.08 6.62 -12.57
C LYS A 11 -8.31 6.13 -11.81
N GLU A 12 -9.36 5.84 -12.57
CA GLU A 12 -10.69 5.47 -12.10
C GLU A 12 -10.66 4.15 -11.30
N LEU A 13 -9.77 3.22 -11.65
CA LEU A 13 -9.65 1.94 -10.97
C LEU A 13 -8.81 2.01 -9.69
N ILE A 14 -7.81 2.88 -9.64
CA ILE A 14 -6.90 2.96 -8.47
C ILE A 14 -7.31 4.04 -7.46
N GLU A 15 -8.02 5.10 -7.86
CA GLU A 15 -8.42 6.19 -6.96
C GLU A 15 -9.23 5.70 -5.73
N PRO A 16 -10.16 4.71 -5.85
CA PRO A 16 -10.91 4.20 -4.69
C PRO A 16 -10.02 3.64 -3.57
N TYR A 17 -8.84 3.08 -3.89
CA TYR A 17 -7.88 2.62 -2.89
C TYR A 17 -7.28 3.79 -2.12
N PHE A 18 -6.95 4.88 -2.80
CA PHE A 18 -6.39 6.06 -2.16
C PHE A 18 -7.42 6.81 -1.32
N GLU A 19 -8.66 6.90 -1.77
CA GLU A 19 -9.76 7.48 -0.97
C GLU A 19 -10.04 6.64 0.29
N ARG A 20 -9.97 5.31 0.18
CA ARG A 20 -10.09 4.43 1.34
C ARG A 20 -8.89 4.56 2.28
N TRP A 21 -7.68 4.71 1.74
CA TRP A 21 -6.49 4.99 2.52
C TRP A 21 -6.59 6.32 3.27
N GLU A 22 -7.06 7.40 2.63
CA GLU A 22 -7.23 8.70 3.28
C GLU A 22 -8.10 8.57 4.55
N ARG A 23 -9.28 7.93 4.42
CA ARG A 23 -10.17 7.67 5.56
C ARG A 23 -9.53 6.81 6.65
N LEU A 24 -8.86 5.71 6.28
CA LEU A 24 -8.18 4.84 7.24
C LEU A 24 -7.02 5.56 7.92
N SER A 25 -6.26 6.37 7.18
CA SER A 25 -5.11 7.10 7.69
C SER A 25 -5.49 8.12 8.76
N ASP A 26 -6.64 8.79 8.59
CA ASP A 26 -7.21 9.68 9.61
C ASP A 26 -7.63 8.89 10.86
N GLN A 27 -8.30 7.75 10.70
CA GLN A 27 -8.68 6.89 11.83
C GLN A 27 -7.46 6.35 12.59
N ILE A 28 -6.43 5.89 11.88
CA ILE A 28 -5.18 5.41 12.47
C ILE A 28 -4.47 6.53 13.22
N PHE A 29 -4.44 7.74 12.65
CA PHE A 29 -3.87 8.91 13.30
C PHE A 29 -4.57 9.20 14.63
N HIS A 30 -5.91 9.27 14.63
CA HIS A 30 -6.69 9.47 15.84
C HIS A 30 -6.49 8.36 16.88
N ALA A 31 -6.46 7.10 16.44
CA ALA A 31 -6.22 5.97 17.34
C ALA A 31 -4.85 6.03 18.02
N HIS A 32 -3.82 6.55 17.34
CA HIS A 32 -2.51 6.80 17.93
C HIS A 32 -2.49 8.01 18.87
N ASP A 33 -3.16 9.11 18.48
CA ASP A 33 -3.22 10.35 19.26
C ASP A 33 -3.97 10.14 20.58
N GLU A 34 -5.14 9.49 20.50
CA GLU A 34 -5.99 9.16 21.65
C GLU A 34 -5.48 7.96 22.46
N ARG A 35 -4.54 7.17 21.88
CA ARG A 35 -4.03 5.91 22.46
C ARG A 35 -5.15 4.93 22.81
N ASN A 36 -6.19 4.88 21.99
CA ASN A 36 -7.43 4.13 22.25
C ASN A 36 -7.29 2.60 22.01
N GLY A 37 -6.13 2.15 21.51
CA GLY A 37 -5.82 0.73 21.29
C GLY A 37 -6.25 0.17 19.93
N GLU A 38 -6.98 0.94 19.12
CA GLU A 38 -7.51 0.49 17.82
C GLU A 38 -6.46 0.56 16.70
N ALA A 39 -5.37 1.31 16.91
CA ALA A 39 -4.35 1.57 15.90
C ALA A 39 -3.81 0.31 15.23
N LYS A 40 -3.66 -0.80 15.97
CA LYS A 40 -3.19 -2.07 15.40
C LYS A 40 -4.17 -2.63 14.36
N SER A 41 -5.45 -2.72 14.71
CA SER A 41 -6.50 -3.29 13.84
C SER A 41 -6.65 -2.45 12.58
N LEU A 42 -6.72 -1.12 12.74
CA LEU A 42 -6.82 -0.19 11.61
C LEU A 42 -5.59 -0.24 10.71
N MET A 43 -4.40 -0.42 11.28
CA MET A 43 -3.17 -0.62 10.50
C MET A 43 -3.17 -1.93 9.72
N GLU A 44 -3.69 -3.02 10.30
CA GLU A 44 -3.85 -4.29 9.58
C GLU A 44 -4.80 -4.16 8.38
N GLU A 45 -5.87 -3.37 8.51
CA GLU A 45 -6.74 -3.02 7.37
C GLU A 45 -6.02 -2.19 6.31
N GLY A 46 -5.22 -1.20 6.72
CA GLY A 46 -4.41 -0.39 5.81
C GLY A 46 -3.36 -1.21 5.05
N ILE A 47 -2.74 -2.19 5.72
CA ILE A 47 -1.80 -3.13 5.11
C ILE A 47 -2.53 -3.98 4.08
N ALA A 48 -3.67 -4.57 4.43
CA ALA A 48 -4.45 -5.39 3.51
C ALA A 48 -4.88 -4.60 2.26
N LEU A 49 -5.30 -3.34 2.45
CA LEU A 49 -5.64 -2.44 1.35
C LEU A 49 -4.44 -2.18 0.41
N PHE A 50 -3.25 -2.01 0.97
CA PHE A 50 -2.03 -1.83 0.19
C PHE A 50 -1.68 -3.10 -0.60
N GLU A 51 -1.80 -4.28 0.01
CA GLU A 51 -1.59 -5.56 -0.67
C GLU A 51 -2.58 -5.76 -1.82
N GLU A 52 -3.86 -5.50 -1.56
CA GLU A 52 -4.93 -5.58 -2.56
C GLU A 52 -4.62 -4.70 -3.77
N LEU A 53 -4.25 -3.43 -3.54
CA LEU A 53 -3.89 -2.50 -4.61
C LEU A 53 -2.71 -3.03 -5.44
N VAL A 54 -1.64 -3.48 -4.79
CA VAL A 54 -0.44 -3.99 -5.48
C VAL A 54 -0.79 -5.23 -6.31
N LEU A 55 -1.46 -6.22 -5.73
CA LEU A 55 -1.78 -7.48 -6.38
C LEU A 55 -2.74 -7.29 -7.55
N ASN A 56 -3.81 -6.50 -7.36
CA ASN A 56 -4.81 -6.24 -8.41
C ASN A 56 -4.26 -5.43 -9.59
N THR A 57 -3.15 -4.73 -9.39
CA THR A 57 -2.48 -3.94 -10.44
C THR A 57 -1.21 -4.58 -10.97
N SER A 58 -0.85 -5.78 -10.51
CA SER A 58 0.33 -6.51 -10.97
C SER A 58 -0.07 -7.69 -11.86
N LEU A 59 0.83 -8.12 -12.75
CA LEU A 59 0.66 -9.34 -13.53
C LEU A 59 1.05 -10.57 -12.70
N VAL A 60 0.23 -10.85 -11.69
CA VAL A 60 0.29 -12.03 -10.81
C VAL A 60 -1.04 -12.80 -10.86
N GLU A 61 -1.02 -14.05 -10.42
CA GLU A 61 -2.27 -14.81 -10.22
C GLU A 61 -3.07 -14.20 -9.05
N GLN A 62 -4.39 -14.07 -9.20
CA GLN A 62 -5.28 -13.38 -8.25
C GLN A 62 -5.34 -14.01 -6.85
N THR A 63 -4.83 -15.24 -6.69
CA THR A 63 -4.75 -15.94 -5.41
C THR A 63 -3.42 -15.74 -4.67
N SER A 64 -2.51 -14.94 -5.22
CA SER A 64 -1.17 -14.76 -4.65
C SER A 64 -1.15 -13.71 -3.54
N LEU A 65 -0.46 -14.02 -2.43
CA LEU A 65 0.00 -13.01 -1.48
C LEU A 65 1.25 -12.33 -2.04
N ILE A 66 1.55 -11.10 -1.61
CA ILE A 66 2.85 -10.47 -1.91
C ILE A 66 3.97 -11.37 -1.39
N GLN A 67 4.77 -11.92 -2.31
CA GLN A 67 5.92 -12.74 -1.95
C GLN A 67 7.15 -11.86 -1.71
N THR A 68 7.94 -12.21 -0.70
CA THR A 68 9.10 -11.41 -0.25
C THR A 68 10.32 -11.53 -1.15
N ASN A 69 10.39 -12.60 -1.96
CA ASN A 69 11.42 -12.85 -2.96
C ASN A 69 11.07 -12.27 -4.34
N GLU A 70 9.92 -11.61 -4.48
CA GLU A 70 9.48 -11.00 -5.72
C GLU A 70 9.68 -9.49 -5.70
N GLU A 71 10.12 -8.94 -6.82
CA GLU A 71 10.23 -7.49 -7.01
C GLU A 71 9.05 -6.98 -7.82
N TYR A 72 8.19 -6.14 -7.26
CA TYR A 72 7.05 -5.56 -7.98
C TYR A 72 7.46 -4.26 -8.68
N GLU A 73 7.11 -4.08 -9.95
CA GLU A 73 7.46 -2.87 -10.73
C GLU A 73 6.92 -1.59 -10.09
N VAL A 74 5.78 -1.67 -9.40
CA VAL A 74 5.17 -0.53 -8.71
C VAL A 74 5.89 -0.16 -7.41
N PHE A 75 6.65 -1.08 -6.80
CA PHE A 75 7.31 -0.81 -5.54
C PHE A 75 8.39 0.28 -5.69
N PRO A 76 8.48 1.23 -4.75
CA PRO A 76 9.59 2.17 -4.68
C PRO A 76 10.89 1.45 -4.28
N ILE A 77 12.03 2.16 -4.40
CA ILE A 77 13.32 1.64 -3.90
C ILE A 77 13.17 1.34 -2.41
N ASN A 78 13.62 0.15 -1.99
CA ASN A 78 13.47 -0.38 -0.62
C ASN A 78 12.00 -0.49 -0.15
N GLY A 79 11.03 -0.44 -1.07
CA GLY A 79 9.61 -0.54 -0.74
C GLY A 79 9.27 -1.87 -0.04
N MET A 80 9.90 -2.97 -0.46
CA MET A 80 9.62 -4.30 0.08
C MET A 80 10.10 -4.43 1.52
N GLU A 81 11.32 -3.97 1.81
CA GLU A 81 11.87 -3.96 3.16
C GLU A 81 11.03 -3.11 4.11
N ARG A 82 10.63 -1.91 3.67
CA ARG A 82 9.74 -1.02 4.42
C ARG A 82 8.39 -1.68 4.69
N PHE A 83 7.81 -2.32 3.67
CA PHE A 83 6.53 -3.01 3.79
C PHE A 83 6.60 -4.19 4.78
N LEU A 84 7.67 -4.99 4.73
CA LEU A 84 7.88 -6.09 5.68
C LEU A 84 8.06 -5.59 7.11
N PHE A 85 8.77 -4.47 7.29
CA PHE A 85 8.91 -3.84 8.60
C PHE A 85 7.55 -3.38 9.16
N ILE A 86 6.70 -2.77 8.33
CA ILE A 86 5.34 -2.36 8.71
C ILE A 86 4.51 -3.59 9.14
N LYS A 87 4.52 -4.66 8.35
CA LYS A 87 3.80 -5.91 8.66
C LYS A 87 4.24 -6.55 9.97
N ALA A 88 5.52 -6.46 10.31
CA ALA A 88 6.04 -7.00 11.55
C ALA A 88 5.59 -6.19 12.79
N ARG A 89 5.23 -4.91 12.62
CA ARG A 89 5.02 -3.97 13.73
C ARG A 89 3.86 -2.98 13.47
N PRO A 90 2.64 -3.45 13.11
CA PRO A 90 1.55 -2.59 12.67
C PRO A 90 1.12 -1.56 13.72
N ALA A 91 1.24 -1.87 15.01
CA ALA A 91 0.84 -0.98 16.10
C ALA A 91 1.78 0.22 16.36
N GLN A 92 2.88 0.38 15.61
CA GLN A 92 3.83 1.46 15.82
C GLN A 92 3.50 2.69 14.95
N TYR A 93 3.47 3.88 15.54
CA TYR A 93 3.22 5.12 14.80
C TYR A 93 4.21 5.34 13.64
N ALA A 94 5.47 4.93 13.83
CA ALA A 94 6.46 4.96 12.75
C ALA A 94 6.04 4.09 11.56
N CYS A 95 5.41 2.93 11.79
CA CYS A 95 4.91 2.06 10.72
C CYS A 95 3.69 2.69 10.01
N PHE A 96 2.81 3.37 10.73
CA PHE A 96 1.76 4.20 10.12
C PHE A 96 2.34 5.24 9.16
N ARG A 97 3.31 6.04 9.62
CA ARG A 97 3.98 7.04 8.77
C ARG A 97 4.66 6.41 7.56
N GLN A 98 5.28 5.23 7.74
CA GLN A 98 5.92 4.52 6.64
C GLN A 98 4.91 4.02 5.60
N LEU A 99 3.75 3.52 6.03
CA LEU A 99 2.68 3.08 5.13
C LEU A 99 2.08 4.28 4.35
N ASP A 100 1.87 5.41 5.03
CA ASP A 100 1.42 6.67 4.39
C ASP A 100 2.37 7.11 3.27
N GLU A 101 3.68 7.09 3.53
CA GLU A 101 4.67 7.40 2.51
C GLU A 101 4.71 6.37 1.38
N LEU A 102 4.52 5.07 1.65
CA LEU A 102 4.40 4.06 0.61
C LEU A 102 3.20 4.34 -0.32
N PHE A 103 2.01 4.65 0.23
CA PHE A 103 0.85 5.01 -0.60
C PHE A 103 1.14 6.21 -1.51
N LYS A 104 1.77 7.28 -1.00
CA LYS A 104 2.15 8.46 -1.79
C LYS A 104 3.13 8.11 -2.89
N GLU A 105 4.13 7.29 -2.59
CA GLU A 105 5.16 6.87 -3.54
C GLU A 105 4.58 6.00 -4.65
N ILE A 106 3.73 5.02 -4.33
CA ILE A 106 3.11 4.17 -5.36
C ILE A 106 2.12 4.96 -6.21
N LYS A 107 1.36 5.91 -5.64
CA LYS A 107 0.47 6.81 -6.42
C LYS A 107 1.25 7.56 -7.49
N LYS A 108 2.41 8.12 -7.12
CA LYS A 108 3.34 8.77 -8.06
C LYS A 108 3.91 7.79 -9.08
N ARG A 109 4.20 6.55 -8.67
CA ARG A 109 4.72 5.50 -9.56
C ARG A 109 3.68 5.07 -10.60
N TYR A 110 2.42 4.83 -10.22
CA TYR A 110 1.33 4.57 -11.16
C TYR A 110 1.11 5.72 -12.14
N ALA A 111 1.18 6.98 -11.69
CA ALA A 111 1.09 8.13 -12.59
C ALA A 111 2.18 8.11 -13.67
N ARG A 112 3.44 7.81 -13.28
CA ARG A 112 4.55 7.66 -14.25
C ARG A 112 4.36 6.47 -15.19
N LEU A 113 3.90 5.33 -14.67
CA LEU A 113 3.72 4.10 -15.45
C LEU A 113 2.57 4.19 -16.46
N ARG A 114 1.59 5.08 -16.24
CA ARG A 114 0.54 5.43 -17.21
C ARG A 114 1.05 6.32 -18.36
N ILE A 115 1.92 7.29 -18.08
CA ILE A 115 2.44 8.22 -19.10
C ILE A 115 3.49 7.56 -20.00
N LYS A 116 4.25 6.59 -19.47
CA LYS A 116 5.25 5.84 -20.23
C LYS A 116 4.64 4.75 -21.15
N ALA A 117 3.32 4.67 -21.25
CA ALA A 117 2.62 3.70 -22.10
C ALA A 117 2.39 4.28 -23.51
#